data_AF-A0A353REL5-F1
#
_entry.id   AF-A0A353REL5-F1
#
_cell.length_a   1.000
_cell.length_b   1.000
_cell.length_c   1.000
_cell.angle_alpha   90.00
_cell.angle_beta   90.00
_cell.angle_gamma   90.00
#
_symmetry.space_group_name_H-M   'P 1'
#
loop_
_entity.id
_entity.type
_entity.pdbx_description
1 polymer ?
#
loop_
_entity_poly.entity_id
_entity_poly.type
_entity_poly.pdbx_seq_one_letter_code
_entity_poly.pdbx_strand_id
1 'polypeptide(L)'
;AKGGKLPDGTPFQIFSAGVAGFFEKFGMPVYAAKCSMTMCVSALCLTTLDSVARIGRMSMQELLYGEDGKAHSPAAKFLTNKYVSTVVTLLFGFLLSLGGYNNIWSLFGSANQLLAALVLIALAVFLKTTGRSGWMLYVPMTFMLGVTMTALVMAVWNIFIKLGHGQFVFLTDGLQLIVASLLMALAVMVAYHCLRKLAEKPAPAKLGKAV
;
A
#
# COMPACT_ATOMS: atom_id res chain seq x y z
N ALA A 1 -20.04 11.51 -17.94
CA ALA A 1 -20.58 12.85 -17.67
C ALA A 1 -21.35 13.33 -18.91
N LYS A 2 -22.59 13.79 -18.76
CA LYS A 2 -23.26 14.60 -19.79
C LYS A 2 -23.20 16.05 -19.30
N GLY A 3 -22.61 16.95 -20.09
CA GLY A 3 -22.71 18.40 -19.85
C GLY A 3 -21.91 19.00 -18.68
N GLY A 4 -20.74 18.43 -18.32
CA GLY A 4 -19.79 19.12 -17.43
C GLY A 4 -20.17 19.26 -15.94
N LYS A 5 -21.35 18.75 -15.52
CA LYS A 5 -21.70 18.62 -14.11
C LYS A 5 -21.27 17.26 -13.58
N LEU A 6 -20.63 17.25 -12.41
CA LEU A 6 -20.40 16.02 -11.66
C LEU A 6 -21.78 15.39 -11.37
N PRO A 7 -21.99 14.09 -11.65
CA PRO A 7 -23.26 13.45 -11.38
C PRO A 7 -23.61 13.57 -9.89
N ASP A 8 -24.82 14.03 -9.59
CA ASP A 8 -25.30 14.21 -8.21
C ASP A 8 -25.42 12.85 -7.51
N GLY A 9 -24.63 12.66 -6.45
CA GLY A 9 -24.65 11.44 -5.62
C GLY A 9 -23.30 11.11 -5.02
N THR A 10 -23.29 10.16 -4.08
CA THR A 10 -22.04 9.62 -3.53
C THR A 10 -21.27 8.85 -4.63
N PRO A 11 -19.94 8.68 -4.52
CA PRO A 11 -19.16 7.89 -5.48
C PRO A 11 -19.75 6.48 -5.72
N PHE A 12 -20.29 5.86 -4.68
CA PHE A 12 -20.98 4.57 -4.78
C PHE A 12 -22.24 4.64 -5.64
N GLN A 13 -23.02 5.71 -5.55
CA GLN A 13 -24.22 5.92 -6.37
C GLN A 13 -23.87 6.18 -7.83
N ILE A 14 -22.80 6.93 -8.09
CA ILE A 14 -22.34 7.24 -9.45
C ILE A 14 -21.87 5.96 -10.16
N PHE A 15 -21.03 5.17 -9.49
CA PHE A 15 -20.55 3.90 -10.02
C PHE A 15 -21.70 2.90 -10.21
N SER A 16 -22.58 2.77 -9.20
CA SER A 16 -23.73 1.87 -9.26
C SER A 16 -24.73 2.27 -10.34
N ALA A 17 -24.91 3.57 -10.61
CA ALA A 17 -25.74 4.05 -11.71
C ALA A 17 -25.14 3.71 -13.09
N GLY A 18 -23.81 3.80 -13.24
CA GLY A 18 -23.12 3.39 -14.46
C GLY A 18 -23.27 1.90 -14.76
N VAL A 19 -23.12 1.06 -13.74
CA VAL A 19 -23.29 -0.40 -13.85
C VAL A 19 -24.77 -0.78 -14.02
N ALA A 20 -25.69 -0.10 -13.35
CA ALA A 20 -27.13 -0.31 -13.53
C ALA A 20 -27.59 0.00 -14.96
N GLY A 21 -27.06 1.08 -15.58
CA GLY A 21 -27.34 1.39 -16.99
C GLY A 21 -26.78 0.36 -17.98
N PHE A 22 -25.77 -0.42 -17.58
CA PHE A 22 -25.32 -1.59 -18.35
C PHE A 22 -26.28 -2.77 -18.21
N PHE A 23 -26.73 -3.08 -16.99
CA PHE A 23 -27.70 -4.15 -16.73
C PHE A 23 -29.10 -3.86 -17.30
N GLU A 24 -29.46 -2.58 -17.44
CA GLU A 24 -30.69 -2.15 -18.14
C GLU A 24 -30.72 -2.66 -19.59
N LYS A 25 -29.57 -2.71 -20.28
CA LYS A 25 -29.48 -3.24 -21.64
C LYS A 25 -29.76 -4.75 -21.73
N PHE A 26 -29.66 -5.46 -20.61
CA PHE A 26 -30.03 -6.88 -20.49
C PHE A 26 -31.49 -7.08 -20.06
N GLY A 27 -32.29 -6.00 -19.98
CA GLY A 27 -33.71 -6.06 -19.61
C GLY A 27 -33.98 -6.03 -18.11
N MET A 28 -32.97 -5.78 -17.27
CA MET A 28 -33.14 -5.72 -15.81
C MET A 28 -33.71 -4.36 -15.38
N PRO A 29 -34.69 -4.32 -14.44
CA PRO A 29 -35.18 -3.07 -13.87
C PRO A 29 -34.05 -2.26 -13.22
N VAL A 30 -33.90 -1.00 -13.62
CA VAL A 30 -32.84 -0.08 -13.16
C VAL A 30 -32.82 0.05 -11.63
N TYR A 31 -34.00 0.03 -10.99
CA TYR A 31 -34.12 0.10 -9.54
C TYR A 31 -33.45 -1.09 -8.84
N ALA A 32 -33.71 -2.31 -9.30
CA ALA A 32 -33.13 -3.53 -8.75
C ALA A 32 -31.61 -3.55 -8.97
N ALA A 33 -31.15 -3.25 -10.19
CA ALA A 33 -29.73 -3.21 -10.52
C ALA A 33 -28.97 -2.17 -9.67
N LYS A 34 -29.54 -0.97 -9.49
CA LYS A 34 -28.92 0.09 -8.69
C LYS A 34 -28.89 -0.25 -7.20
N CYS A 35 -29.97 -0.79 -6.64
CA CYS A 35 -30.03 -1.22 -5.24
C CYS A 35 -29.01 -2.33 -4.95
N SER A 36 -29.02 -3.41 -5.74
CA SER A 36 -28.09 -4.52 -5.57
C SER A 36 -26.64 -4.05 -5.71
N MET A 37 -26.31 -3.25 -6.73
CA MET A 37 -24.94 -2.78 -6.93
C MET A 37 -24.47 -1.85 -5.81
N THR A 38 -25.33 -0.93 -5.35
CA THR A 38 -24.96 -0.02 -4.25
C THR A 38 -24.70 -0.80 -2.97
N MET A 39 -25.54 -1.80 -2.64
CA MET A 39 -25.33 -2.67 -1.49
C MET A 39 -24.03 -3.48 -1.61
N CYS A 40 -23.76 -4.09 -2.77
CA CYS A 40 -22.53 -4.85 -2.99
C CYS A 40 -21.28 -4.00 -2.84
N VAL A 41 -21.26 -2.80 -3.41
CA VAL A 41 -20.10 -1.89 -3.36
C VAL A 41 -19.90 -1.34 -1.95
N SER A 42 -20.98 -0.99 -1.24
CA SER A 42 -20.88 -0.57 0.16
C SER A 42 -20.40 -1.71 1.07
N ALA A 43 -20.90 -2.93 0.88
CA ALA A 43 -20.43 -4.11 1.61
C ALA A 43 -18.96 -4.41 1.32
N LEU A 44 -18.53 -4.37 0.06
CA LEU A 44 -17.13 -4.55 -0.34
C LEU A 44 -16.21 -3.51 0.31
N CYS A 45 -16.64 -2.25 0.33
CA CYS A 45 -15.91 -1.17 0.98
C CYS A 45 -15.78 -1.44 2.49
N LEU A 46 -16.88 -1.85 3.15
CA LEU A 46 -16.87 -2.14 4.59
C LEU A 46 -15.98 -3.34 4.94
N THR A 47 -16.00 -4.41 4.14
CA THR A 47 -15.13 -5.58 4.30
C THR A 47 -13.65 -5.21 4.10
N THR A 48 -13.37 -4.34 3.13
CA THR A 48 -12.01 -3.84 2.90
C THR A 48 -11.55 -2.97 4.08
N LEU A 49 -12.41 -2.08 4.57
CA LEU A 49 -12.12 -1.23 5.72
C LEU A 49 -11.86 -2.05 6.99
N ASP A 50 -12.67 -3.07 7.26
CA ASP A 50 -12.45 -4.00 8.37
C ASP A 50 -11.10 -4.74 8.24
N SER A 51 -10.81 -5.24 7.04
CA SER A 51 -9.53 -5.90 6.74
C SER A 51 -8.34 -4.96 6.96
N VAL A 52 -8.44 -3.69 6.52
CA VAL A 52 -7.41 -2.67 6.70
C VAL A 52 -7.24 -2.31 8.17
N ALA A 53 -8.32 -2.13 8.93
CA ALA A 53 -8.25 -1.87 10.36
C ALA A 53 -7.56 -3.02 11.12
N ARG A 54 -7.87 -4.26 10.74
CA ARG A 54 -7.25 -5.46 11.32
C ARG A 54 -5.77 -5.56 10.98
N ILE A 55 -5.40 -5.42 9.72
CA ILE A 55 -3.99 -5.49 9.26
C ILE A 55 -3.19 -4.31 9.81
N GLY A 56 -3.76 -3.11 9.81
CA GLY A 56 -3.13 -1.90 10.37
C GLY A 56 -2.78 -2.06 11.84
N ARG A 57 -3.69 -2.63 12.64
CA ARG A 57 -3.41 -2.96 14.04
C ARG A 57 -2.29 -4.00 14.17
N MET A 58 -2.30 -5.07 13.37
CA MET A 58 -1.23 -6.08 13.40
C MET A 58 0.13 -5.47 13.01
N SER A 59 0.17 -4.63 11.98
CA SER A 59 1.39 -3.94 11.55
C SER A 59 1.92 -2.96 12.61
N MET A 60 1.05 -2.18 13.27
CA MET A 60 1.45 -1.32 14.39
C MET A 60 1.95 -2.12 15.59
N GLN A 61 1.35 -3.28 15.85
CA GLN A 61 1.80 -4.21 16.87
C GLN A 61 3.20 -4.75 16.54
N GLU A 62 3.43 -5.22 15.32
CA GLU A 62 4.74 -5.72 14.87
C GLU A 62 5.84 -4.65 14.87
N LEU A 63 5.50 -3.39 14.56
CA LEU A 63 6.48 -2.30 14.60
C LEU A 63 6.83 -1.84 16.02
N LEU A 64 5.95 -2.04 17.00
CA LEU A 64 6.10 -1.51 18.38
C LEU A 64 6.42 -2.60 19.42
N TYR A 65 6.17 -3.87 19.12
CA TYR A 65 6.68 -5.00 19.90
C TYR A 65 8.16 -5.23 19.54
N GLY A 66 9.04 -5.26 20.55
CA GLY A 66 10.44 -5.64 20.33
C GLY A 66 10.59 -7.13 20.00
N GLU A 67 11.80 -7.56 19.66
CA GLU A 67 12.14 -8.97 19.33
C GLU A 67 11.71 -9.98 20.42
N ASP A 68 11.48 -9.52 21.66
CA ASP A 68 11.01 -10.31 22.81
C ASP A 68 9.47 -10.38 22.95
N GLY A 69 8.70 -9.81 22.01
CA GLY A 69 7.23 -9.79 22.06
C GLY A 69 6.65 -8.88 23.16
N LYS A 70 7.46 -7.98 23.73
CA LYS A 70 7.06 -7.04 24.78
C LYS A 70 7.28 -5.60 24.33
N ALA A 71 6.36 -4.71 24.71
CA ALA A 71 6.49 -3.27 24.49
C ALA A 71 7.41 -2.68 25.58
N HIS A 72 8.62 -2.24 25.20
CA HIS A 72 9.63 -1.74 26.14
C HIS A 72 9.42 -0.29 26.60
N SER A 73 8.50 0.47 25.96
CA SER A 73 8.22 1.88 26.30
C SER A 73 6.77 2.08 26.77
N PRO A 74 6.50 2.95 27.77
CA PRO A 74 5.15 3.34 28.17
C PRO A 74 4.31 3.89 27.01
N ALA A 75 4.95 4.60 26.08
CA ALA A 75 4.33 5.12 24.86
C ALA A 75 3.99 4.00 23.87
N ALA A 76 4.83 2.97 23.76
CA ALA A 76 4.52 1.77 22.98
C ALA A 76 3.29 1.09 23.60
N LYS A 77 3.25 0.85 24.91
CA LYS A 77 2.10 0.21 25.59
C LYS A 77 0.77 0.94 25.37
N PHE A 78 0.78 2.28 25.28
CA PHE A 78 -0.40 3.09 24.96
C PHE A 78 -0.79 2.98 23.48
N LEU A 79 0.17 3.05 22.56
CA LEU A 79 -0.05 2.93 21.10
C LEU A 79 -0.38 1.49 20.66
N THR A 80 0.04 0.48 21.42
CA THR A 80 -0.24 -0.95 21.15
C THR A 80 -1.62 -1.39 21.69
N ASN A 81 -2.32 -0.55 22.46
CA ASN A 81 -3.69 -0.84 22.90
C ASN A 81 -4.62 -0.99 21.68
N LYS A 82 -5.41 -2.08 21.65
CA LYS A 82 -6.26 -2.49 20.51
C LYS A 82 -7.11 -1.33 19.96
N TYR A 83 -7.68 -0.53 20.85
CA TYR A 83 -8.55 0.59 20.47
C TYR A 83 -7.75 1.78 19.94
N VAL A 84 -6.63 2.11 20.60
CA VAL A 84 -5.77 3.24 20.20
C VAL A 84 -5.11 2.96 18.86
N SER A 85 -4.56 1.76 18.67
CA SER A 85 -3.92 1.37 17.41
C SER A 85 -4.90 1.43 16.22
N THR A 86 -6.13 0.93 16.40
CA THR A 86 -7.15 0.96 15.34
C THR A 86 -7.59 2.39 15.03
N VAL A 87 -7.82 3.22 16.05
CA VAL A 87 -8.20 4.63 15.88
C VAL A 87 -7.07 5.42 15.21
N VAL A 88 -5.82 5.20 15.60
CA VAL A 88 -4.66 5.87 14.99
C VAL A 88 -4.52 5.47 13.52
N THR A 89 -4.59 4.18 13.19
CA THR A 89 -4.51 3.71 11.79
C THR A 89 -5.65 4.32 10.94
N LEU A 90 -6.88 4.29 11.44
CA LEU A 90 -8.04 4.85 10.71
C LEU A 90 -7.97 6.37 10.59
N LEU A 91 -7.48 7.07 11.63
CA LEU A 91 -7.30 8.52 11.62
C LEU A 91 -6.25 8.94 10.59
N PHE A 92 -5.11 8.25 10.53
CA PHE A 92 -4.09 8.51 9.49
C PHE A 92 -4.64 8.22 8.09
N GLY A 93 -5.40 7.13 7.92
CA GLY A 93 -6.09 6.83 6.65
C GLY A 93 -7.08 7.94 6.25
N PHE A 94 -7.83 8.47 7.21
CA PHE A 94 -8.76 9.58 6.98
C PHE A 94 -8.03 10.88 6.64
N LEU A 95 -6.96 11.23 7.36
CA LEU A 95 -6.13 12.40 7.07
C LEU A 95 -5.51 12.31 5.67
N LEU A 96 -5.05 11.12 5.28
CA LEU A 96 -4.59 10.87 3.91
C LEU A 96 -5.72 11.07 2.90
N SER A 97 -6.95 10.66 3.20
CA SER A 97 -8.11 10.88 2.32
C SER A 97 -8.43 12.35 2.06
N LEU A 98 -8.12 13.24 3.02
CA LEU A 98 -8.24 14.69 2.87
C LEU A 98 -7.11 15.29 1.99
N GLY A 99 -6.04 14.52 1.75
CA GLY A 99 -4.87 14.87 0.93
C GLY A 99 -5.15 15.10 -0.56
N GLY A 100 -6.36 14.77 -1.02
CA GLY A 100 -6.78 14.86 -2.42
C GLY A 100 -6.50 13.58 -3.21
N TYR A 101 -7.47 13.19 -4.06
CA TYR A 101 -7.47 11.90 -4.78
C TYR A 101 -6.19 11.66 -5.59
N ASN A 102 -5.72 12.64 -6.36
CA ASN A 102 -4.55 12.50 -7.23
C ASN A 102 -3.24 12.28 -6.45
N ASN A 103 -3.11 12.92 -5.28
CA ASN A 103 -1.95 12.78 -4.41
C ASN A 103 -1.92 11.39 -3.74
N ILE A 104 -3.07 10.93 -3.24
CA ILE A 104 -3.24 9.60 -2.64
C ILE A 104 -2.96 8.51 -3.66
N TRP A 105 -3.45 8.67 -4.89
CA TRP A 105 -3.32 7.66 -5.93
C TRP A 105 -1.86 7.37 -6.30
N SER A 106 -1.05 8.42 -6.44
CA SER A 106 0.39 8.27 -6.71
C SER A 106 1.13 7.60 -5.53
N LEU A 107 0.75 7.95 -4.30
CA LEU A 107 1.31 7.36 -3.09
C LEU A 107 0.97 5.87 -2.98
N PHE A 108 -0.27 5.50 -3.26
CA PHE A 108 -0.74 4.12 -3.30
C PHE A 108 0.02 3.29 -4.35
N GLY A 109 0.20 3.83 -5.56
CA GLY A 109 0.99 3.18 -6.61
C GLY A 109 2.42 2.89 -6.16
N SER A 110 3.09 3.86 -5.54
CA SER A 110 4.47 3.71 -5.04
C SER A 110 4.58 2.71 -3.90
N ALA A 111 3.64 2.72 -2.94
CA ALA A 111 3.60 1.76 -1.83
C ALA A 111 3.42 0.31 -2.33
N ASN A 112 2.56 0.10 -3.33
CA ASN A 112 2.34 -1.23 -3.92
C ASN A 112 3.57 -1.74 -4.66
N GLN A 113 4.30 -0.87 -5.35
CA GLN A 113 5.57 -1.23 -5.99
C GLN A 113 6.63 -1.65 -4.97
N LEU A 114 6.64 -1.01 -3.79
CA LEU A 114 7.54 -1.38 -2.70
C LEU A 114 7.18 -2.75 -2.09
N LEU A 115 5.89 -3.04 -1.91
CA LEU A 115 5.42 -4.36 -1.49
C LEU A 115 5.80 -5.45 -2.50
N ALA A 116 5.64 -5.17 -3.80
CA ALA A 116 6.05 -6.09 -4.86
C ALA A 116 7.56 -6.37 -4.82
N ALA A 117 8.38 -5.35 -4.60
CA ALA A 117 9.83 -5.50 -4.45
C ALA A 117 10.19 -6.38 -3.23
N LEU A 118 9.54 -6.17 -2.08
CA LEU A 118 9.75 -7.00 -0.88
C LEU A 118 9.45 -8.49 -1.13
N VAL A 119 8.34 -8.79 -1.82
CA VAL A 119 7.96 -10.17 -2.16
C VAL A 119 8.99 -10.80 -3.11
N LEU A 120 9.42 -10.08 -4.14
CA LEU A 120 10.44 -10.57 -5.08
C LEU A 120 11.78 -10.85 -4.41
N ILE A 121 12.17 -10.02 -3.43
CA ILE A 121 13.38 -10.24 -2.64
C ILE A 121 13.24 -11.49 -1.77
N ALA A 122 12.11 -11.67 -1.10
CA ALA A 122 11.84 -12.87 -0.31
C ALA A 122 11.90 -14.14 -1.18
N LEU A 123 11.32 -14.10 -2.39
CA LEU A 123 11.40 -15.19 -3.36
C LEU A 123 12.82 -15.44 -3.87
N ALA A 124 13.60 -14.38 -4.13
CA ALA A 124 14.99 -14.51 -4.56
C ALA A 124 15.88 -15.13 -3.47
N VAL A 125 15.68 -14.75 -2.21
CA VAL A 125 16.35 -15.38 -1.06
C VAL A 125 15.92 -16.85 -0.93
N PHE A 126 14.63 -17.15 -1.06
CA PHE A 126 14.11 -18.52 -1.00
C PHE A 126 14.69 -19.43 -2.11
N LEU A 127 14.80 -18.92 -3.34
CA LEU A 127 15.44 -19.66 -4.43
C LEU A 127 16.93 -19.91 -4.18
N LYS A 128 17.63 -18.90 -3.64
CA LYS A 128 19.04 -19.03 -3.25
C LYS A 128 19.23 -20.09 -2.16
N THR A 129 18.34 -20.18 -1.17
CA THR A 129 18.42 -21.22 -0.13
C THR A 129 18.03 -22.61 -0.63
N THR A 130 17.21 -22.70 -1.69
CA THR A 130 16.71 -23.97 -2.26
C THR A 130 17.59 -24.48 -3.42
N GLY A 131 18.60 -23.72 -3.85
CA GLY A 131 19.57 -24.15 -4.87
C GLY A 131 19.01 -24.32 -6.29
N ARG A 132 17.80 -23.81 -6.57
CA ARG A 132 17.19 -23.86 -7.92
C ARG A 132 17.62 -22.66 -8.76
N SER A 133 17.83 -22.91 -10.06
CA SER A 133 18.14 -21.87 -11.07
C SER A 133 17.07 -20.78 -11.07
N GLY A 134 17.41 -19.59 -10.56
CA GLY A 134 16.51 -18.45 -10.37
C GLY A 134 16.59 -17.39 -11.47
N TRP A 135 17.23 -17.68 -12.61
CA TRP A 135 17.50 -16.70 -13.67
C TRP A 135 16.24 -15.95 -14.15
N MET A 136 15.12 -16.67 -14.29
CA MET A 136 13.84 -16.10 -14.71
C MET A 136 13.21 -15.18 -13.63
N LEU A 137 13.65 -15.24 -12.38
CA LEU A 137 13.15 -14.45 -11.25
C LEU A 137 14.06 -13.26 -10.92
N TYR A 138 15.36 -13.34 -11.22
CA TYR A 138 16.29 -12.21 -11.02
C TYR A 138 15.99 -11.03 -11.95
N VAL A 139 15.54 -11.28 -13.18
CA VAL A 139 15.23 -10.22 -14.16
C VAL A 139 14.01 -9.38 -13.72
N PRO A 140 12.85 -9.98 -13.34
CA PRO A 140 11.75 -9.21 -12.77
C PRO A 140 12.13 -8.47 -11.48
N MET A 141 12.98 -9.07 -10.64
CA MET A 141 13.42 -8.47 -9.38
C MET A 141 14.24 -7.18 -9.59
N THR A 142 15.25 -7.21 -10.47
CA THR A 142 16.09 -6.03 -10.74
C THR A 142 15.32 -4.94 -11.47
N PHE A 143 14.45 -5.31 -12.42
CA PHE A 143 13.57 -4.37 -13.10
C PHE A 143 12.60 -3.69 -12.14
N MET A 144 11.90 -4.46 -11.28
CA MET A 144 11.00 -3.90 -10.29
C MET A 144 11.73 -2.98 -9.32
N LEU A 145 12.90 -3.36 -8.79
CA LEU A 145 13.68 -2.47 -7.92
C LEU A 145 14.08 -1.17 -8.63
N GLY A 146 14.49 -1.23 -9.89
CA GLY A 146 14.78 -0.04 -10.69
C GLY A 146 13.55 0.86 -10.87
N VAL A 147 12.40 0.27 -11.23
CA VAL A 147 11.13 1.00 -11.39
C VAL A 147 10.70 1.66 -10.08
N THR A 148 10.75 0.94 -8.97
CA THR A 148 10.37 1.46 -7.64
C THR A 148 11.28 2.62 -7.24
N MET A 149 12.60 2.49 -7.40
CA MET A 149 13.55 3.58 -7.10
C MET A 149 13.30 4.82 -7.96
N THR A 150 13.08 4.63 -9.26
CA THR A 150 12.81 5.74 -10.19
C THR A 150 11.48 6.42 -9.86
N ALA A 151 10.43 5.65 -9.52
CA ALA A 151 9.12 6.16 -9.13
C ALA A 151 9.19 6.99 -7.85
N LEU A 152 9.92 6.54 -6.82
CA LEU A 152 10.09 7.29 -5.58
C LEU A 152 10.91 8.56 -5.77
N VAL A 153 11.97 8.55 -6.59
CA VAL A 153 12.73 9.77 -6.92
C VAL A 153 11.83 10.79 -7.62
N MET A 154 11.02 10.36 -8.60
CA MET A 154 10.05 11.23 -9.27
C MET A 154 9.01 11.79 -8.28
N ALA A 155 8.52 10.98 -7.34
CA ALA A 155 7.57 11.43 -6.33
C ALA A 155 8.16 12.54 -5.44
N VAL A 156 9.39 12.37 -4.96
CA VAL A 156 10.09 13.36 -4.13
C VAL A 156 10.38 14.63 -4.94
N TRP A 157 10.88 14.50 -6.17
CA TRP A 157 11.17 15.63 -7.06
C TRP A 157 9.94 16.49 -7.35
N ASN A 158 8.80 15.87 -7.63
CA ASN A 158 7.53 16.57 -7.88
C ASN A 158 7.07 17.40 -6.66
N ILE A 159 7.34 16.92 -5.45
CA ILE A 159 7.01 17.66 -4.22
C ILE A 159 7.96 18.84 -4.02
N PHE A 160 9.26 18.68 -4.31
CA PHE A 160 10.22 19.78 -4.27
C PHE A 160 9.89 20.90 -5.27
N ILE A 161 9.45 20.55 -6.48
CA ILE A 161 8.97 21.55 -7.45
C ILE A 161 7.75 22.31 -6.89
N LYS A 162 6.75 21.61 -6.34
CA LYS A 162 5.58 22.26 -5.73
C LYS A 162 5.95 23.21 -4.60
N LEU A 163 6.97 22.86 -3.80
CA LEU A 163 7.49 23.69 -2.72
C LEU A 163 8.18 24.96 -3.24
N GLY A 164 8.93 24.87 -4.34
CA GLY A 164 9.56 26.02 -4.99
C GLY A 164 8.58 26.99 -5.66
N HIS A 165 7.40 26.52 -6.09
CA HIS A 165 6.36 27.33 -6.72
C HIS A 165 5.37 27.99 -5.73
N GLY A 166 5.56 27.82 -4.41
CA GLY A 166 4.73 28.46 -3.38
C GLY A 166 3.27 27.96 -3.30
N GLN A 167 2.94 26.87 -4.00
CA GLN A 167 1.61 26.23 -4.00
C GLN A 167 1.49 25.15 -2.90
N PHE A 168 2.36 25.19 -1.90
CA PHE A 168 2.50 24.13 -0.91
C PHE A 168 1.38 24.22 0.13
N VAL A 169 0.51 23.19 0.15
CA VAL A 169 -0.49 23.04 1.20
C VAL A 169 0.02 22.00 2.20
N PHE A 170 0.32 22.43 3.42
CA PHE A 170 0.93 21.57 4.45
C PHE A 170 0.12 20.29 4.73
N LEU A 171 -1.21 20.39 4.69
CA LEU A 171 -2.11 19.27 4.94
C LEU A 171 -2.06 18.20 3.84
N THR A 172 -1.88 18.58 2.58
CA THR A 172 -1.92 17.65 1.44
C THR A 172 -0.52 17.30 0.96
N ASP A 173 0.30 18.29 0.64
CA ASP A 173 1.65 18.09 0.12
C ASP A 173 2.65 17.77 1.23
N GLY A 174 2.47 18.32 2.44
CA GLY A 174 3.31 18.00 3.60
C GLY A 174 3.12 16.57 4.10
N LEU A 175 1.85 16.13 4.20
CA LEU A 175 1.55 14.73 4.55
C LEU A 175 2.09 13.76 3.48
N GLN A 176 1.94 14.10 2.19
CA GLN A 176 2.49 13.29 1.11
C GLN A 176 4.02 13.22 1.14
N LEU A 177 4.69 14.34 1.46
CA LEU A 177 6.16 14.38 1.62
C LEU A 177 6.61 13.44 2.73
N ILE A 178 5.96 13.50 3.89
CA ILE A 178 6.28 12.63 5.03
C ILE A 178 6.14 11.17 4.61
N VAL A 179 5.01 10.76 4.03
CA VAL A 179 4.83 9.34 3.66
C VAL A 179 5.77 8.92 2.52
N ALA A 180 5.98 9.77 1.51
CA ALA A 180 6.91 9.47 0.43
C ALA A 180 8.36 9.33 0.93
N SER A 181 8.79 10.17 1.87
CA SER A 181 10.12 10.05 2.48
C SER A 181 10.28 8.79 3.32
N LEU A 182 9.25 8.38 4.07
CA LEU A 182 9.24 7.12 4.82
C LEU A 182 9.34 5.91 3.88
N LEU A 183 8.58 5.92 2.77
CA LEU A 183 8.65 4.87 1.74
C LEU A 183 10.03 4.85 1.06
N MET A 184 10.66 6.00 0.84
CA MET A 184 12.02 6.10 0.30
C MET A 184 13.05 5.50 1.25
N ALA A 185 13.00 5.83 2.54
CA ALA A 185 13.88 5.25 3.53
C ALA A 185 13.74 3.72 3.57
N LEU A 186 12.49 3.21 3.50
CA LEU A 186 12.23 1.78 3.46
C LEU A 186 12.73 1.13 2.16
N ALA A 187 12.54 1.76 1.00
CA ALA A 187 13.06 1.29 -0.29
C ALA A 187 14.59 1.18 -0.29
N VAL A 188 15.29 2.17 0.26
CA VAL A 188 16.75 2.16 0.39
C VAL A 188 17.21 1.06 1.33
N MET A 189 16.56 0.89 2.49
CA MET A 189 16.86 -0.17 3.44
C MET A 189 16.69 -1.56 2.82
N VAL A 190 15.63 -1.75 2.04
CA VAL A 190 15.32 -3.00 1.35
C VAL A 190 16.34 -3.29 0.25
N ALA A 191 16.68 -2.29 -0.57
CA ALA A 191 17.72 -2.43 -1.58
C ALA A 191 19.08 -2.78 -0.97
N TYR A 192 19.45 -2.11 0.13
CA TYR A 192 20.69 -2.41 0.86
C TYR A 192 20.71 -3.85 1.40
N HIS A 193 19.66 -4.28 2.10
CA HIS A 193 19.58 -5.65 2.62
C HIS A 193 19.58 -6.69 1.50
N CYS A 194 18.89 -6.43 0.39
CA CYS A 194 18.87 -7.34 -0.74
C CYS A 194 20.24 -7.47 -1.40
N LEU A 195 20.90 -6.35 -1.70
CA LEU A 195 22.24 -6.35 -2.30
C LEU A 195 23.25 -7.05 -1.40
N ARG A 196 23.21 -6.77 -0.09
CA ARG A 196 24.07 -7.43 0.90
C ARG A 196 23.81 -8.94 0.97
N LYS A 197 22.55 -9.37 1.03
CA LYS A 197 22.18 -10.79 1.12
C LYS A 197 22.41 -11.56 -0.18
N LEU A 198 22.37 -10.88 -1.32
CA LEU A 198 22.79 -11.44 -2.61
C LEU A 198 24.32 -11.57 -2.68
N ALA A 199 25.06 -10.60 -2.16
CA ALA A 199 26.53 -10.59 -2.12
C ALA A 199 27.14 -11.59 -1.11
N GLU A 200 26.43 -11.92 -0.03
CA GLU A 200 26.83 -12.99 0.90
C GLU A 200 26.90 -14.34 0.16
N LYS A 201 28.02 -15.06 0.24
CA LYS A 201 28.14 -16.39 -0.36
C LYS A 201 27.08 -17.33 0.22
N PRO A 202 26.44 -18.19 -0.59
CA PRO A 202 25.43 -19.11 -0.09
C PRO A 202 26.04 -19.96 1.03
N ALA A 203 25.44 -19.91 2.23
CA ALA A 203 25.76 -20.87 3.28
C ALA A 203 25.49 -22.28 2.72
N PRO A 204 26.38 -23.26 2.98
CA PRO A 204 26.22 -24.60 2.45
C PRO A 204 24.85 -25.13 2.87
N ALA A 205 24.06 -25.57 1.89
CA ALA A 205 22.76 -26.18 2.13
C ALA A 205 22.96 -27.31 3.14
N LYS A 206 22.44 -27.14 4.36
CA LYS A 206 22.25 -28.27 5.27
C LYS A 206 21.12 -29.09 4.67
N LEU A 207 21.47 -29.97 3.73
CA LEU A 207 20.64 -31.10 3.35
C LEU A 207 20.45 -31.92 4.63
N GLY A 208 19.36 -31.64 5.34
CA GLY A 208 18.86 -32.55 6.36
C GLY A 208 18.62 -33.88 5.66
N LYS A 209 19.45 -34.86 5.98
CA LYS A 209 19.16 -36.26 5.69
C LYS A 209 17.80 -36.56 6.33
N ALA A 210 16.76 -36.62 5.52
CA ALA A 210 15.54 -37.31 5.88
C ALA A 210 15.85 -38.81 5.79
N VAL A 211 16.11 -39.41 6.96
CA VAL A 211 15.86 -40.83 7.22
C VAL A 211 14.51 -40.88 7.92
#